data_AF-A0A8S0Z780-F1
#
_entry.id   AF-A0A8S0Z780-F1
#
_cell.length_a   1.000
_cell.length_b   1.000
_cell.length_c   1.000
_cell.angle_alpha   90.00
_cell.angle_beta   90.00
_cell.angle_gamma   90.00
#
_symmetry.space_group_name_H-M   'P 1'
#
loop_
_entity.id
_entity.type
_entity.pdbx_description
1 polymer ?
#
loop_
_entity_poly.entity_id
_entity_poly.type
_entity_poly.pdbx_seq_one_letter_code
_entity_poly.pdbx_strand_id
1 'polypeptide(L)'
;MEHAKKKWGENWSSEEKNILRQLIAESAKILEDKSTKTNINMLKTREWKNVANKLNEIAGKNRSVEEIKLAWKRMKLAAKANLSLHRKYQN
;
A
#
# COMPACT_ATOMS: atom_id res chain seq x y z
N MET A 1 -28.52 19.99 -1.45
CA MET A 1 -27.65 19.34 -0.44
C MET A 1 -26.34 19.01 -1.12
N GLU A 2 -25.30 19.72 -0.70
CA GLU A 2 -23.95 19.64 -1.25
C GLU A 2 -23.38 18.24 -0.97
N HIS A 3 -23.30 17.40 -2.00
CA HIS A 3 -22.55 16.15 -1.90
C HIS A 3 -21.09 16.53 -1.70
N ALA A 4 -20.63 16.44 -0.46
CA ALA A 4 -19.22 16.53 -0.10
C ALA A 4 -18.42 15.70 -1.10
N LYS A 5 -17.76 16.38 -2.05
CA LYS A 5 -16.84 15.79 -3.01
C LYS A 5 -15.77 15.12 -2.18
N LYS A 6 -15.91 13.81 -1.93
CA LYS A 6 -14.84 12.97 -1.39
C LYS A 6 -13.61 13.38 -2.17
N LYS A 7 -12.61 13.99 -1.53
CA LYS A 7 -11.33 14.27 -2.18
C LYS A 7 -10.81 12.90 -2.62
N TRP A 8 -10.96 12.60 -3.91
CA TRP A 8 -10.30 11.46 -4.51
C TRP A 8 -8.82 11.81 -4.34
N GLY A 9 -8.20 11.27 -3.29
CA GLY A 9 -6.80 11.49 -3.00
C GLY A 9 -6.06 11.29 -4.31
N GLU A 10 -5.31 12.31 -4.72
CA GLU A 10 -4.64 12.48 -6.00
C GLU A 10 -4.30 11.13 -6.63
N ASN A 11 -4.79 10.88 -7.84
CA ASN A 11 -4.84 9.54 -8.43
C ASN A 11 -3.46 8.86 -8.30
N TRP A 12 -3.38 7.74 -7.59
CA TRP A 12 -2.12 7.01 -7.41
C TRP A 12 -1.61 6.59 -8.79
N SER A 13 -0.53 7.23 -9.24
CA SER A 13 0.06 6.98 -10.54
C SER A 13 0.58 5.55 -10.62
N SER A 14 0.64 4.99 -11.83
CA SER A 14 1.21 3.65 -12.04
C SER A 14 2.64 3.55 -11.51
N GLU A 15 3.40 4.64 -11.63
CA GLU A 15 4.75 4.77 -11.10
C GLU A 15 4.78 4.79 -9.57
N GLU A 16 3.95 5.62 -8.91
CA GLU A 16 3.80 5.63 -7.45
C GLU A 16 3.44 4.24 -6.89
N LYS A 17 2.55 3.51 -7.58
CA LYS A 17 2.18 2.14 -7.20
C LYS A 17 3.35 1.17 -7.38
N ASN A 18 4.15 1.34 -8.43
CA ASN A 18 5.31 0.49 -8.68
C ASN A 18 6.39 0.71 -7.62
N ILE A 19 6.72 1.97 -7.32
CA ILE A 19 7.67 2.34 -6.26
C ILE A 19 7.18 1.80 -4.91
N LEU A 20 5.90 2.01 -4.59
CA LEU A 20 5.33 1.48 -3.35
C LEU A 20 5.45 -0.04 -3.26
N ARG A 21 5.20 -0.75 -4.37
CA ARG A 21 5.34 -2.21 -4.43
C ARG A 21 6.78 -2.65 -4.21
N GLN A 22 7.75 -1.96 -4.82
CA GLN A 22 9.18 -2.26 -4.64
C GLN A 22 9.62 -2.05 -3.19
N LEU A 23 9.29 -0.88 -2.61
CA LEU A 23 9.62 -0.56 -1.23
C LEU A 23 9.02 -1.56 -0.23
N ILE A 24 7.75 -1.96 -0.45
CA ILE A 24 7.11 -2.99 0.36
C ILE A 24 7.74 -4.35 0.12
N ALA A 25 8.15 -4.69 -1.09
CA ALA A 25 8.82 -5.97 -1.39
C ALA A 25 10.19 -6.07 -0.72
N GLU A 26 10.98 -5.00 -0.71
CA GLU A 26 12.24 -4.92 0.05
C GLU A 26 11.98 -5.08 1.56
N SER A 27 10.93 -4.44 2.04
CA SER A 27 10.51 -4.47 3.44
C SER A 27 9.63 -5.68 3.81
N ALA A 28 9.33 -6.57 2.84
CA ALA A 28 8.34 -7.64 3.01
C ALA A 28 8.81 -8.65 4.06
N LYS A 29 10.13 -8.84 4.18
CA LYS A 29 10.73 -9.68 5.21
C LYS A 29 10.32 -9.27 6.62
N ILE A 30 10.04 -7.99 6.87
CA ILE A 30 9.62 -7.45 8.16
C ILE A 30 8.10 -7.25 8.20
N LEU A 31 7.50 -6.77 7.09
CA LEU A 31 6.07 -6.48 7.00
C LEU A 31 5.19 -7.73 6.91
N GLU A 32 5.64 -8.77 6.22
CA GLU A 32 4.94 -10.06 6.08
C GLU A 32 5.34 -11.07 7.16
N ASP A 33 6.24 -10.69 8.07
CA ASP A 33 6.58 -11.51 9.22
C ASP A 33 5.31 -11.79 10.05
N LYS A 34 4.99 -13.07 10.29
CA LYS A 34 3.77 -13.48 10.99
C LYS A 34 3.90 -13.44 12.52
N SER A 35 5.04 -13.00 13.04
CA SER A 35 5.28 -12.97 14.48
C SER A 35 4.46 -11.88 15.16
N THR A 36 3.81 -12.27 16.26
CA THR A 36 3.00 -11.40 17.13
C THR A 36 3.84 -10.71 18.20
N LYS A 37 5.17 -10.83 18.13
CA LYS A 37 6.09 -10.21 19.09
C LYS A 37 5.95 -8.68 19.04
N THR A 38 5.82 -8.04 20.19
CA THR A 38 5.72 -6.57 20.32
C THR A 38 6.84 -5.85 19.57
N ASN A 39 8.07 -6.39 19.65
CA ASN A 39 9.23 -5.83 18.96
C ASN A 39 9.06 -5.84 17.42
N ILE A 40 8.49 -6.91 16.87
CA ILE A 40 8.19 -7.01 15.43
C ILE A 40 7.08 -6.05 15.04
N ASN A 41 6.08 -5.85 15.90
CA ASN A 41 5.01 -4.89 15.63
C ASN A 41 5.51 -3.43 15.62
N MET A 42 6.48 -3.11 16.48
CA MET A 42 7.20 -1.83 16.45
C MET A 42 8.03 -1.69 15.16
N LEU A 43 8.77 -2.73 14.78
CA LEU A 43 9.55 -2.76 13.54
C LEU A 43 8.67 -2.57 12.31
N LYS A 44 7.53 -3.26 12.22
CA LYS A 44 6.53 -3.08 11.15
C LYS A 44 6.08 -1.62 11.06
N THR A 45 5.79 -0.99 12.21
CA THR A 45 5.35 0.41 12.25
C THR A 45 6.45 1.37 11.79
N ARG A 46 7.69 1.13 12.23
CA ARG A 46 8.86 1.90 11.79
C ARG A 46 9.10 1.73 10.29
N GLU A 47 8.96 0.52 9.79
CA GLU A 47 9.19 0.22 8.38
C GLU A 47 8.11 0.82 7.49
N TRP A 48 6.84 0.82 7.93
CA TRP A 48 5.78 1.58 7.25
C TRP A 48 6.08 3.08 7.18
N LYS A 49 6.65 3.67 8.25
CA LYS A 49 7.12 5.07 8.22
C LYS A 49 8.28 5.26 7.25
N ASN A 50 9.21 4.32 7.21
CA ASN A 50 10.35 4.36 6.30
C ASN A 50 9.92 4.29 4.83
N VAL A 51 9.01 3.35 4.50
CA VAL A 51 8.37 3.24 3.18
C VAL A 51 7.64 4.53 2.82
N ALA A 52 6.91 5.13 3.76
CA ALA A 52 6.24 6.40 3.52
C ALA A 52 7.21 7.55 3.22
N ASN A 53 8.29 7.65 3.99
CA ASN A 53 9.31 8.67 3.78
C ASN A 53 9.97 8.50 2.40
N LYS A 54 10.46 7.29 2.08
CA LYS A 54 11.04 6.99 0.77
C LYS A 54 10.08 7.25 -0.39
N LEU A 55 8.83 6.83 -0.26
CA LEU A 55 7.82 7.08 -1.28
C LEU A 55 7.62 8.60 -1.47
N ASN A 56 7.53 9.36 -0.38
CA ASN A 56 7.35 10.80 -0.43
C ASN A 56 8.54 11.52 -1.04
N GLU A 57 9.76 11.06 -0.76
CA GLU A 57 11.00 11.57 -1.34
C GLU A 57 11.08 11.30 -2.85
N ILE A 58 10.73 10.08 -3.29
CA ILE A 58 10.79 9.69 -4.70
C ILE A 58 9.63 10.30 -5.51
N ALA A 59 8.40 10.22 -4.99
CA ALA A 59 7.21 10.70 -5.68
C ALA A 59 6.99 12.21 -5.53
N GLY A 60 7.72 12.88 -4.64
CA GLY A 60 7.54 14.30 -4.32
C GLY A 60 6.19 14.63 -3.69
N LYS A 61 5.50 13.63 -3.12
CA LYS A 61 4.16 13.79 -2.52
C LYS A 61 4.22 13.60 -1.02
N ASN A 62 3.24 14.13 -0.28
CA ASN A 62 3.15 13.94 1.15
C ASN A 62 2.01 12.97 1.50
N ARG A 63 2.30 11.66 1.39
CA ARG A 63 1.36 10.60 1.77
C ARG A 63 1.58 10.18 3.21
N SER A 64 0.48 10.06 3.94
CA SER A 64 0.50 9.52 5.29
C SER A 64 0.65 8.00 5.27
N VAL A 65 1.26 7.45 6.32
CA VAL A 65 1.40 6.00 6.50
C VAL A 65 0.06 5.27 6.40
N GLU A 66 -1.02 5.88 6.90
CA GLU A 66 -2.37 5.33 6.82
C GLU A 66 -2.90 5.24 5.39
N GLU A 67 -2.66 6.28 4.57
CA GLU A 67 -3.02 6.28 3.15
C GLU A 67 -2.25 5.21 2.39
N ILE A 68 -0.96 5.04 2.70
CA ILE A 68 -0.11 4.02 2.08
C ILE A 68 -0.59 2.61 2.44
N LYS A 69 -0.91 2.37 3.72
CA LYS A 69 -1.48 1.09 4.16
C LYS A 69 -2.81 0.81 3.46
N LEU A 70 -3.66 1.82 3.31
CA LEU A 70 -4.94 1.70 2.61
C LEU A 70 -4.74 1.42 1.13
N ALA A 71 -3.81 2.13 0.47
CA ALA A 71 -3.45 1.93 -0.92
C ALA A 71 -2.93 0.50 -1.16
N TRP A 72 -2.03 0.03 -0.30
CA TRP A 72 -1.53 -1.35 -0.37
C TRP A 72 -2.64 -2.40 -0.18
N LYS A 73 -3.53 -2.19 0.78
CA LYS A 73 -4.69 -3.07 1.00
C LYS A 73 -5.59 -3.11 -0.26
N ARG A 74 -5.85 -1.95 -0.86
CA ARG A 74 -6.62 -1.83 -2.11
C ARG A 74 -5.92 -2.52 -3.28
N MET A 75 -4.60 -2.38 -3.41
CA MET A 75 -3.81 -3.06 -4.45
C MET A 75 -3.90 -4.59 -4.31
N LYS A 76 -3.77 -5.12 -3.09
CA LYS A 76 -3.95 -6.56 -2.83
C LYS A 76 -5.36 -7.03 -3.16
N LEU A 77 -6.38 -6.25 -2.82
CA LEU A 77 -7.77 -6.56 -3.15
C LEU A 77 -8.00 -6.55 -4.66
N ALA A 78 -7.49 -5.54 -5.37
CA ALA A 78 -7.60 -5.45 -6.82
C ALA A 78 -6.88 -6.62 -7.52
N ALA A 79 -5.70 -7.03 -7.03
CA ALA A 79 -4.99 -8.20 -7.55
C ALA A 79 -5.79 -9.50 -7.31
N LYS A 80 -6.36 -9.68 -6.12
CA LYS A 80 -7.25 -10.82 -5.82
C LYS A 80 -8.52 -10.82 -6.69
N ALA A 81 -9.12 -9.65 -6.91
CA ALA A 81 -10.28 -9.51 -7.77
C ALA A 81 -9.94 -9.89 -9.22
N ASN A 82 -8.80 -9.47 -9.75
CA ASN A 82 -8.31 -9.88 -11.07
C ASN A 82 -8.11 -11.40 -11.16
N LEU A 83 -7.51 -12.03 -10.15
CA LEU A 83 -7.36 -13.49 -10.10
C LEU A 83 -8.71 -14.20 -10.08
N SER A 84 -9.68 -13.69 -9.29
CA SER A 84 -11.02 -14.25 -9.23
C SER A 84 -11.78 -14.08 -10.56
N LEU A 85 -11.60 -12.96 -11.24
CA LEU A 85 -12.23 -12.68 -12.54
C LEU A 85 -11.64 -13.60 -13.62
N HIS A 86 -10.32 -13.76 -13.62
CA HIS A 86 -9.60 -14.66 -14.51
C HIS A 86 -10.06 -16.11 -14.32
N ARG A 87 -10.25 -16.55 -13.07
CA ARG A 87 -10.78 -17.89 -12.75
C ARG A 87 -12.23 -18.09 -13.21
N LYS A 88 -13.02 -17.02 -13.27
CA LYS A 88 -14.43 -17.05 -13.70
C LYS A 88 -14.59 -17.07 -15.23
N TYR A 89 -13.58 -16.61 -15.97
CA TYR A 89 -13.56 -16.62 -17.44
C TYR A 89 -12.98 -17.90 -18.05
N GLN A 90 -12.37 -18.77 -17.24
CA GLN A 90 -11.76 -20.03 -17.67
C GLN A 90 -12.65 -21.26 -17.39
N ASN A 91 -13.94 -21.05 -17.06
CA ASN A 91 -14.86 -22.10 -16.66
C ASN A 91 -16.24 -21.95 -17.31
#